data_AF-A0A938P475-F1
#
_entry.id   AF-A0A938P475-F1
#
_cell.length_a   1.000
_cell.length_b   1.000
_cell.length_c   1.000
_cell.angle_alpha   90.00
_cell.angle_beta   90.00
_cell.angle_gamma   90.00
#
_symmetry.space_group_name_H-M   'P 1'
#
loop_
_entity.id
_entity.type
_entity.pdbx_description
1 polymer ?
#
loop_
_entity_poly.entity_id
_entity_poly.type
_entity_poly.pdbx_seq_one_letter_code
_entity_poly.pdbx_strand_id
1 'polypeptide(L)'
;MVACTVVSRQRFLSACARLSSFRWKAILIEATLEDVKGGFAQFGIPSDVHPNAVCGTLDAIEAKFGIPIIYASTIQYLTTERAASWLSKHFTYWWLEEHGHGRVLIDSDGL
;
A
#
# COMPACT_ATOMS: atom_id res chain seq x y z
N MET A 1 -11.89 5.98 -19.13
CA MET A 1 -10.74 6.83 -18.74
C MET A 1 -10.26 6.34 -17.39
N VAL A 2 -9.01 5.91 -17.29
CA VAL A 2 -8.47 5.29 -16.08
C VAL A 2 -8.33 6.34 -15.00
N ALA A 3 -8.96 6.12 -13.85
CA ALA A 3 -8.84 6.99 -12.68
C ALA A 3 -7.47 6.77 -12.02
N CYS A 4 -6.40 7.24 -12.66
CA CYS A 4 -5.07 7.23 -12.09
C CYS A 4 -4.96 8.34 -11.03
N THR A 5 -4.02 8.20 -10.10
CA THR A 5 -3.58 9.23 -9.14
C THR A 5 -3.28 10.58 -9.80
N VAL A 6 -3.08 10.61 -11.12
CA VAL A 6 -2.85 11.79 -11.94
C VAL A 6 -4.15 12.48 -12.38
N VAL A 7 -5.18 11.76 -12.82
CA VAL A 7 -6.43 12.34 -13.38
C VAL A 7 -7.32 12.93 -12.29
N SER A 8 -7.25 12.40 -11.07
CA SER A 8 -7.99 12.90 -9.90
C SER A 8 -7.08 13.21 -8.71
N ARG A 9 -5.90 13.77 -9.01
CA ARG A 9 -4.83 14.02 -8.04
C ARG A 9 -5.30 14.74 -6.77
N GLN A 10 -6.08 15.82 -6.92
CA GLN A 10 -6.53 16.60 -5.76
C GLN A 10 -7.39 15.76 -4.81
N ARG A 11 -8.35 14.99 -5.35
CA ARG A 11 -9.21 14.11 -4.55
C ARG A 11 -8.38 13.03 -3.85
N PHE A 12 -7.42 12.43 -4.56
CA PHE A 12 -6.55 11.41 -4.00
C PHE A 12 -5.66 11.95 -2.88
N LEU A 13 -5.08 13.14 -3.06
CA LEU A 13 -4.28 13.80 -2.03
C LEU A 13 -5.11 14.16 -0.79
N SER A 14 -6.36 14.63 -0.97
CA SER A 14 -7.27 14.87 0.16
C SER A 14 -7.61 13.58 0.92
N ALA A 15 -7.75 12.46 0.21
CA ALA A 15 -7.93 11.14 0.84
C ALA A 15 -6.67 10.71 1.62
N CYS A 16 -5.47 10.92 1.06
CA CYS A 16 -4.20 10.65 1.75
C CYS A 16 -4.05 11.52 3.00
N ALA A 17 -4.39 12.82 2.93
CA ALA A 17 -4.37 13.71 4.08
C ALA A 17 -5.30 13.20 5.20
N ARG A 18 -6.52 12.78 4.86
CA ARG A 18 -7.44 12.15 5.83
C ARG A 18 -6.90 10.83 6.37
N LEU A 19 -6.32 9.99 5.51
CA LEU A 19 -5.76 8.71 5.92
C LEU A 19 -4.56 8.88 6.87
N SER A 20 -3.81 9.99 6.72
CA SER A 20 -2.63 10.28 7.53
C SER A 20 -2.92 10.46 9.02
N SER A 21 -4.16 10.76 9.42
CA SER A 21 -4.55 10.91 10.83
C SER A 21 -4.70 9.58 11.57
N PHE A 22 -4.76 8.45 10.87
CA PHE A 22 -4.84 7.14 11.51
C PHE A 22 -3.46 6.64 11.95
N ARG A 23 -3.41 5.96 13.10
CA ARG A 23 -2.18 5.31 13.61
C ARG A 23 -1.72 4.21 12.66
N TRP A 24 -2.64 3.32 12.31
CA TRP A 24 -2.42 2.25 11.34
C TRP A 24 -3.05 2.62 10.02
N LYS A 25 -2.22 2.77 9.00
CA LYS A 25 -2.60 3.23 7.66
C LYS A 25 -1.67 2.60 6.64
N ALA A 26 -2.21 2.33 5.46
CA ALA A 26 -1.45 1.92 4.28
C ALA A 26 -2.34 2.11 3.04
N ILE A 27 -1.73 2.12 1.87
CA ILE A 27 -2.40 1.95 0.58
C ILE A 27 -1.91 0.63 0.00
N LEU A 28 -2.84 -0.30 -0.22
CA LEU A 28 -2.57 -1.57 -0.88
C LEU A 28 -2.85 -1.42 -2.38
N ILE A 29 -1.90 -1.85 -3.21
CA ILE A 29 -2.00 -1.85 -4.66
C ILE A 29 -2.19 -3.29 -5.13
N GLU A 30 -3.28 -3.56 -5.85
CA GLU A 30 -3.60 -4.89 -6.43
C GLU A 30 -2.75 -5.19 -7.68
N ALA A 31 -1.44 -5.06 -7.55
CA ALA A 31 -0.45 -5.33 -8.57
C ALA A 31 0.93 -5.44 -7.92
N THR A 32 1.83 -6.17 -8.55
CA THR A 32 3.25 -6.13 -8.17
C THR A 32 3.88 -4.79 -8.59
N LEU A 33 5.08 -4.50 -8.09
CA LEU A 33 5.83 -3.34 -8.58
C LEU A 33 6.24 -3.56 -10.05
N GLU A 34 6.59 -4.78 -10.45
CA GLU A 34 6.91 -5.11 -11.85
C GLU A 34 5.72 -4.87 -12.76
N ASP A 35 4.51 -5.25 -12.35
CA ASP A 35 3.28 -5.03 -13.12
C ASP A 35 3.07 -3.53 -13.39
N VAL A 36 3.20 -2.69 -12.35
CA VAL A 36 3.03 -1.24 -12.49
C VAL A 36 4.12 -0.65 -13.38
N LYS A 37 5.38 -1.06 -13.20
CA LYS A 37 6.53 -0.57 -13.97
C LYS A 37 6.52 -1.03 -15.43
N GLY A 38 6.03 -2.24 -15.69
CA GLY A 38 5.88 -2.83 -17.03
C GLY A 38 4.81 -2.13 -17.88
N GLY A 39 3.97 -1.31 -17.24
CA GLY A 39 2.98 -0.48 -17.91
C GLY A 39 1.60 -1.12 -17.99
N PHE A 40 0.63 -0.29 -18.34
CA PHE A 40 -0.80 -0.64 -18.20
C PHE A 40 -1.37 -1.35 -19.44
N ALA A 41 -0.67 -1.29 -20.58
CA ALA A 41 -1.11 -1.90 -21.83
C ALA A 41 -1.27 -3.43 -21.72
N GLN A 42 -0.40 -4.09 -20.95
CA GLN A 42 -0.47 -5.54 -20.72
C GLN A 42 -1.75 -5.98 -19.99
N PHE A 43 -2.41 -5.05 -19.30
CA PHE A 43 -3.69 -5.28 -18.62
C PHE A 43 -4.89 -4.80 -19.46
N GLY A 44 -4.68 -4.37 -20.70
CA GLY A 44 -5.72 -3.78 -21.55
C GLY A 44 -6.23 -2.43 -21.03
N ILE A 45 -5.45 -1.74 -20.20
CA ILE A 45 -5.83 -0.50 -19.52
C ILE A 45 -5.27 0.68 -20.33
N PRO A 46 -6.12 1.46 -21.04
CA PRO A 46 -5.65 2.61 -21.81
C PRO A 46 -5.23 3.75 -20.86
N SER A 47 -3.95 4.08 -20.86
CA SER A 47 -3.38 5.12 -20.01
C SER A 47 -2.26 5.86 -20.73
N ASP A 48 -2.40 7.18 -20.83
CA ASP A 48 -1.32 8.07 -21.31
C ASP A 48 -0.32 8.42 -20.18
N VAL A 49 -0.56 7.92 -18.97
CA VAL A 49 0.32 8.17 -17.81
C VAL A 49 1.47 7.18 -17.84
N HIS A 50 2.69 7.73 -17.88
CA HIS A 50 3.92 6.95 -17.80
C HIS A 50 4.02 6.20 -16.46
N PRO A 51 4.39 4.91 -16.42
CA PRO A 51 4.53 4.12 -15.19
C PRO A 51 5.32 4.79 -14.06
N ASN A 52 6.47 5.38 -14.40
CA ASN A 52 7.29 6.12 -13.43
C ASN A 52 6.58 7.31 -12.79
N ALA A 53 5.64 7.96 -13.48
CA ALA A 53 4.88 9.06 -12.88
C ALA A 53 3.91 8.53 -11.81
N VAL A 54 3.37 7.32 -11.99
CA VAL A 54 2.53 6.65 -11.00
C VAL A 54 3.37 6.27 -9.78
N CYS A 55 4.47 5.53 -9.98
CA CYS A 55 5.36 5.14 -8.89
C CYS A 55 5.91 6.35 -8.12
N GLY A 56 6.43 7.37 -8.82
CA GLY A 56 6.94 8.57 -8.16
C GLY A 56 5.86 9.34 -7.39
N THR A 57 4.60 9.26 -7.82
CA THR A 57 3.48 9.83 -7.05
C THR A 57 3.22 9.03 -5.78
N LEU A 58 3.28 7.69 -5.84
CA LEU A 58 3.11 6.82 -4.68
C LEU A 58 4.26 7.00 -3.67
N ASP A 59 5.50 7.05 -4.14
CA ASP A 59 6.69 7.29 -3.31
C ASP A 59 6.59 8.66 -2.61
N ALA A 60 6.15 9.70 -3.34
CA ALA A 60 5.93 11.02 -2.76
C ALA A 60 4.82 11.04 -1.70
N ILE A 61 3.78 10.21 -1.86
CA ILE A 61 2.71 10.07 -0.87
C ILE A 61 3.22 9.38 0.39
N GLU A 62 3.98 8.30 0.22
CA GLU A 62 4.62 7.59 1.33
C GLU A 62 5.49 8.53 2.15
N ALA A 63 6.40 9.24 1.49
CA ALA A 63 7.31 10.19 2.13
C ALA A 63 6.58 11.37 2.80
N LYS A 64 5.54 11.92 2.15
CA LYS A 64 4.83 13.11 2.65
C LYS A 64 3.87 12.80 3.78
N PHE A 65 3.12 11.70 3.69
CA PHE A 65 2.01 11.40 4.61
C PHE A 65 2.32 10.27 5.59
N GLY A 66 3.49 9.61 5.46
CA GLY A 66 3.84 8.43 6.23
C GLY A 66 2.85 7.30 6.00
N ILE A 67 2.39 7.12 4.75
CA ILE A 67 1.44 6.07 4.35
C ILE A 67 2.23 5.01 3.57
N PRO A 68 2.50 3.84 4.17
CA PRO A 68 3.15 2.73 3.47
C PRO A 68 2.39 2.34 2.19
N ILE A 69 3.13 2.12 1.10
CA ILE A 69 2.60 1.59 -0.15
C ILE A 69 2.93 0.11 -0.25
N ILE A 70 1.90 -0.73 -0.33
CA ILE A 70 2.04 -2.17 -0.33
C ILE A 70 1.62 -2.70 -1.70
N TYR A 71 2.60 -3.07 -2.51
CA TYR A 71 2.35 -3.82 -3.74
C TYR A 71 2.03 -5.28 -3.40
N ALA A 72 0.99 -5.81 -4.00
CA ALA A 72 0.49 -7.16 -3.75
C ALA A 72 0.51 -7.99 -5.04
N SER A 73 -0.65 -8.50 -5.48
CA SER A 73 -0.79 -9.31 -6.67
C SER A 73 -1.95 -8.81 -7.52
N THR A 74 -1.92 -9.08 -8.81
CA THR A 74 -3.10 -8.96 -9.68
C THR A 74 -4.15 -10.04 -9.39
N ILE A 75 -3.78 -11.10 -8.65
CA ILE A 75 -4.70 -12.13 -8.18
C ILE A 75 -5.41 -11.64 -6.91
N GLN A 76 -6.70 -11.35 -7.04
CA GLN A 76 -7.52 -10.76 -5.98
C GLN A 76 -7.46 -11.51 -4.64
N TYR A 77 -7.48 -12.85 -4.67
CA TYR A 77 -7.42 -13.66 -3.46
C TYR A 77 -6.11 -13.43 -2.68
N LEU A 78 -4.96 -13.44 -3.37
CA LEU A 78 -3.65 -13.20 -2.74
C LEU A 78 -3.54 -11.79 -2.16
N THR A 79 -4.11 -10.81 -2.85
CA THR A 79 -4.20 -9.43 -2.39
C THR A 79 -5.09 -9.29 -1.16
N THR A 80 -6.20 -10.02 -1.11
CA THR A 80 -7.10 -10.08 0.06
C THR A 80 -6.40 -10.70 1.25
N GLU A 81 -5.72 -11.84 1.06
CA GLU A 81 -4.90 -12.47 2.11
C GLU A 81 -3.80 -11.53 2.59
N ARG A 82 -3.15 -10.79 1.69
CA ARG A 82 -2.11 -9.81 2.05
C ARG A 82 -2.67 -8.69 2.92
N ALA A 83 -3.84 -8.15 2.56
CA ALA A 83 -4.52 -7.13 3.35
C ALA A 83 -4.90 -7.65 4.74
N ALA A 84 -5.49 -8.86 4.82
CA ALA A 84 -5.86 -9.50 6.08
C ALA A 84 -4.63 -9.76 6.97
N SER A 85 -3.54 -10.27 6.40
CA SER A 85 -2.27 -10.51 7.10
C SER A 85 -1.68 -9.22 7.64
N TRP A 86 -1.69 -8.14 6.84
CA TRP A 86 -1.18 -6.84 7.26
C TRP A 86 -1.99 -6.26 8.42
N LEU A 87 -3.32 -6.29 8.34
CA LEU A 87 -4.21 -5.83 9.40
C LEU A 87 -4.04 -6.65 10.69
N SER A 88 -4.03 -7.98 10.56
CA SER A 88 -3.86 -8.90 11.68
C SER A 88 -2.55 -8.61 12.43
N LYS A 89 -1.43 -8.49 11.71
CA LYS A 89 -0.12 -8.17 12.32
C LYS A 89 -0.14 -6.85 13.08
N HIS A 90 -0.70 -5.79 12.51
CA HIS A 90 -0.76 -4.48 13.19
C HIS A 90 -1.63 -4.51 14.43
N PHE A 91 -2.76 -5.21 14.38
CA PHE A 91 -3.62 -5.39 15.53
C PHE A 91 -2.94 -6.23 16.62
N THR A 92 -2.33 -7.36 16.26
CA THR A 92 -1.61 -8.23 17.20
C THR A 92 -0.48 -7.49 17.88
N TYR A 93 0.37 -6.77 17.12
CA TYR A 93 1.46 -5.99 17.71
C TYR A 93 0.97 -4.86 18.60
N TRP A 94 -0.11 -4.18 18.21
CA TRP A 94 -0.74 -3.17 19.08
C TRP A 94 -1.24 -3.80 20.38
N TRP A 95 -1.95 -4.93 20.31
CA TRP A 95 -2.46 -5.61 21.49
C TRP A 95 -1.34 -6.07 22.44
N LEU A 96 -0.27 -6.65 21.89
CA LEU A 96 0.91 -7.06 22.67
C LEU A 96 1.60 -5.86 23.34
N GLU A 97 1.68 -4.72 22.66
CA GLU A 97 2.22 -3.47 23.21
C GLU A 97 1.38 -2.96 24.38
N GLU A 98 0.05 -2.88 24.22
CA GLU A 98 -0.87 -2.42 25.27
C GLU A 98 -0.88 -3.33 26.52
N HIS A 99 -0.58 -4.63 26.35
CA HIS A 99 -0.57 -5.60 27.44
C HIS A 99 0.84 -5.88 27.98
N GLY A 100 1.85 -5.10 27.58
CA GLY A 100 3.22 -5.20 28.10
C GLY A 100 3.99 -6.44 27.65
N HIS A 101 3.56 -7.11 26.58
CA HIS A 101 4.24 -8.27 26.01
C HIS A 101 5.33 -7.90 24.99
N GLY A 102 5.45 -6.61 24.62
CA GLY A 102 6.49 -6.10 23.72
C GLY A 102 6.25 -6.37 22.23
N ARG A 103 7.06 -5.74 21.36
CA ARG A 103 7.07 -5.97 19.91
C ARG A 103 8.29 -6.83 19.59
N VAL A 104 8.13 -8.12 19.30
CA VAL A 104 9.33 -8.93 19.08
C VAL A 104 9.09 -9.97 17.98
N LEU A 105 9.77 -9.76 16.85
CA LEU A 105 10.43 -10.85 16.13
C LEU A 105 11.50 -11.34 17.09
N ILE A 106 11.23 -12.43 17.81
CA ILE A 106 12.16 -12.91 18.81
C ILE A 106 13.35 -13.49 18.05
N ASP A 107 14.55 -12.95 18.23
CA ASP A 107 15.77 -13.45 17.58
C ASP A 107 16.08 -14.93 17.91
N SER A 108 15.38 -15.51 18.89
CA SER A 108 15.44 -16.93 19.24
C SER A 108 14.42 -17.82 18.52
N ASP A 109 13.51 -17.24 17.72
CA ASP A 109 12.64 -18.02 16.86
C ASP A 109 13.49 -18.48 15.68
N GLY A 110 13.98 -19.72 15.74
CA GLY A 110 14.93 -20.32 14.79
C GLY A 110 14.39 -20.51 13.37
N LEU A 111 13.97 -19.42 12.74
CA LEU A 111 13.75 -19.27 11.29
C LEU A 111 15.08 -19.02 10.58
#